data_AF-A0A1C0ACJ1-F1
#
_entry.id   AF-A0A1C0ACJ1-F1
#
_cell.length_a   1.000
_cell.length_b   1.000
_cell.length_c   1.000
_cell.angle_alpha   90.00
_cell.angle_beta   90.00
_cell.angle_gamma   90.00
#
_symmetry.space_group_name_H-M   'P 1'
#
loop_
_entity.id
_entity.type
_entity.pdbx_description
1 polymer ?
#
loop_
_entity_poly.entity_id
_entity_poly.type
_entity_poly.pdbx_seq_one_letter_code
_entity_poly.pdbx_strand_id
1 'polypeptide(L)'
;MVERKVRFHNEFNLHARPASILVEEAEKYSSQIKIIKGNQEADAKSILGLICLAVKDGEELIIQAKGDDAKVAVDRIADLIGNKLRILSHLQDKKAVAQELGDEISKYTVPNPAEVVSMIGKGVRKTMKSIGIDVEEDII
;
A
#
# COMPACT_ATOMS: atom_id res chain seq x y z
N MET A 1 -32.61 -4.59 5.24
CA MET A 1 -31.73 -3.40 5.40
C MET A 1 -31.10 -3.50 6.77
N VAL A 2 -29.79 -3.27 6.88
CA VAL A 2 -29.02 -3.32 8.13
C VAL A 2 -28.27 -2.01 8.27
N GLU A 3 -28.16 -1.49 9.49
CA GLU A 3 -27.38 -0.28 9.78
C GLU A 3 -26.58 -0.40 11.07
N ARG A 4 -25.47 0.34 11.14
CA ARG A 4 -24.63 0.45 12.35
C ARG A 4 -23.99 1.82 12.43
N LYS A 5 -23.99 2.39 13.63
CA LYS A 5 -23.21 3.57 13.99
C LYS A 5 -21.79 3.19 14.37
N VAL A 6 -20.82 3.94 13.86
CA VAL A 6 -19.40 3.77 14.18
C VAL A 6 -18.73 5.13 14.25
N ARG A 7 -17.72 5.27 15.11
CA ARG A 7 -16.89 6.47 15.15
C ARG A 7 -15.65 6.23 14.27
N PHE A 8 -15.35 7.18 13.38
CA PHE A 8 -14.18 7.10 12.53
C PHE A 8 -12.93 7.44 13.34
N HIS A 9 -11.92 6.57 13.32
CA HIS A 9 -10.66 6.75 14.05
C HIS A 9 -9.47 6.62 13.11
N ASN A 10 -8.98 7.76 12.65
CA ASN A 10 -7.76 7.89 11.85
C ASN A 10 -7.29 9.35 11.87
N GLU A 11 -6.10 9.59 12.42
CA GLU A 11 -5.50 10.92 12.55
C GLU A 11 -5.31 11.65 11.21
N PHE A 12 -5.30 10.92 10.09
CA PHE A 12 -5.17 11.48 8.74
C PHE A 12 -6.51 11.79 8.07
N ASN A 13 -7.65 11.65 8.78
CA ASN A 13 -9.01 11.78 8.23
C ASN A 13 -9.30 10.74 7.13
N LEU A 14 -10.49 10.77 6.53
CA LEU A 14 -10.83 9.90 5.40
C LEU A 14 -10.33 10.53 4.09
N HIS A 15 -9.05 10.33 3.79
CA HIS A 15 -8.44 10.70 2.50
C HIS A 15 -8.41 9.52 1.52
N ALA A 16 -7.78 9.71 0.35
CA ALA A 16 -7.80 8.75 -0.75
C ALA A 16 -7.41 7.31 -0.37
N ARG A 17 -6.51 7.16 0.60
CA ARG A 17 -5.96 5.86 0.97
C ARG A 17 -6.84 5.02 1.93
N PRO A 18 -7.28 5.53 3.10
CA PRO A 18 -8.29 4.82 3.87
C PRO A 18 -9.59 4.64 3.06
N ALA A 19 -9.89 5.55 2.13
CA ALA A 19 -11.00 5.38 1.19
C ALA A 19 -10.78 4.19 0.23
N SER A 20 -9.59 4.02 -0.35
CA SER A 20 -9.32 2.88 -1.26
C SER A 20 -9.47 1.53 -0.54
N ILE A 21 -8.98 1.42 0.70
CA ILE A 21 -9.15 0.21 1.52
C ILE A 21 -10.64 -0.10 1.77
N LEU A 22 -11.45 0.94 2.03
CA LEU A 22 -12.89 0.77 2.23
C LEU A 22 -13.58 0.34 0.94
N VAL A 23 -13.21 0.91 -0.21
CA VAL A 23 -13.76 0.52 -1.52
C VAL A 23 -13.40 -0.93 -1.82
N GLU A 24 -12.14 -1.32 -1.67
CA GLU A 24 -11.68 -2.70 -1.90
C GLU A 24 -12.43 -3.72 -1.01
N GLU A 25 -12.75 -3.36 0.24
CA GLU A 25 -13.57 -4.23 1.08
C GLU A 25 -15.05 -4.19 0.65
N ALA A 26 -15.61 -3.03 0.33
CA ALA A 26 -17.01 -2.87 -0.05
C ALA A 26 -17.35 -3.59 -1.38
N GLU A 27 -16.41 -3.64 -2.33
CA GLU A 27 -16.54 -4.34 -3.61
C GLU A 27 -16.70 -5.86 -3.48
N LYS A 28 -16.31 -6.45 -2.34
CA LYS A 28 -16.48 -7.88 -2.07
C LYS A 28 -17.93 -8.31 -1.85
N TYR A 29 -18.83 -7.35 -1.64
CA TYR A 29 -20.22 -7.60 -1.33
C TYR A 29 -21.12 -7.20 -2.49
N SER A 30 -22.17 -7.97 -2.71
CA SER A 30 -23.23 -7.68 -3.69
C SER A 30 -24.19 -6.59 -3.21
N SER A 31 -24.33 -6.41 -1.89
CA SER A 31 -25.17 -5.37 -1.29
C SER A 31 -24.79 -3.96 -1.76
N GLN A 32 -25.80 -3.10 -1.79
CA GLN A 32 -25.59 -1.65 -1.80
C GLN A 32 -25.18 -1.23 -0.39
N ILE A 33 -24.06 -0.51 -0.28
CA ILE A 33 -23.50 -0.08 1.00
C ILE A 33 -23.31 1.42 0.94
N LYS A 34 -23.85 2.15 1.92
CA LYS A 34 -23.72 3.59 2.07
C LYS A 34 -23.03 3.94 3.37
N ILE A 35 -22.23 5.00 3.31
CA ILE A 35 -21.66 5.67 4.49
C ILE A 35 -22.33 7.04 4.59
N ILE A 36 -22.87 7.34 5.76
CA ILE A 36 -23.65 8.54 6.03
C ILE A 36 -22.93 9.34 7.12
N LYS A 37 -22.75 10.63 6.87
CA LYS A 37 -22.20 11.63 7.79
C LYS A 37 -23.17 12.80 7.90
N GLY A 38 -23.87 12.90 9.02
CA GLY A 38 -24.92 13.92 9.19
C GLY A 38 -25.98 13.80 8.10
N ASN A 39 -26.06 14.82 7.22
CA ASN A 39 -27.03 14.85 6.10
C ASN A 39 -26.40 14.45 4.75
N GLN A 40 -25.12 14.09 4.73
CA GLN A 40 -24.42 13.66 3.51
C GLN A 40 -24.29 12.14 3.49
N GLU A 41 -24.37 11.55 2.31
CA GLU A 41 -24.16 10.12 2.10
C GLU A 41 -23.28 9.87 0.88
N ALA A 42 -22.53 8.78 0.89
CA ALA A 42 -21.81 8.28 -0.26
C ALA A 42 -21.91 6.76 -0.36
N ASP A 43 -21.79 6.25 -1.59
CA ASP A 43 -21.60 4.83 -1.86
C ASP A 43 -20.23 4.39 -1.37
N ALA A 44 -20.18 3.32 -0.56
CA ALA A 44 -18.93 2.76 -0.05
C ALA A 44 -18.04 2.16 -1.16
N LYS A 45 -18.59 1.92 -2.36
CA LYS A 45 -17.86 1.46 -3.55
C LYS A 45 -17.36 2.61 -4.43
N SER A 46 -17.67 3.86 -4.07
CA SER A 46 -17.20 5.03 -4.82
C SER A 46 -16.10 5.77 -4.05
N ILE A 47 -14.86 5.59 -4.49
CA ILE A 47 -13.70 6.28 -3.87
C ILE A 47 -13.90 7.80 -3.84
N LEU A 48 -14.43 8.38 -4.92
CA LEU A 48 -14.68 9.81 -5.02
C LEU A 48 -15.76 10.24 -4.03
N GLY A 49 -16.85 9.48 -3.92
CA GLY A 49 -17.91 9.75 -2.95
C GLY A 49 -17.40 9.76 -1.52
N LEU A 50 -16.57 8.77 -1.16
CA LEU A 50 -15.96 8.68 0.16
C LEU A 50 -15.04 9.86 0.49
N ILE A 51 -14.20 10.29 -0.45
CA ILE A 51 -13.33 11.46 -0.26
C ILE A 51 -14.18 12.73 -0.12
N CYS A 52 -15.23 12.87 -0.91
CA CYS A 52 -16.13 14.03 -0.88
C CYS A 52 -16.96 14.14 0.40
N LEU A 53 -17.18 13.05 1.15
CA LEU A 53 -17.78 13.12 2.50
C LEU A 53 -16.91 13.89 3.50
N ALA A 54 -15.62 14.07 3.20
CA ALA A 54 -14.68 14.83 4.02
C ALA A 54 -14.75 14.45 5.51
N VAL A 55 -14.79 13.14 5.80
CA VAL A 55 -14.90 12.62 7.16
C VAL A 55 -13.63 12.94 7.94
N LYS A 56 -13.77 13.49 9.13
CA LYS A 56 -12.70 13.84 10.05
C LYS A 56 -12.56 12.81 11.17
N ASP A 57 -11.38 12.77 11.77
CA ASP A 57 -11.14 11.97 12.96
C ASP A 57 -12.16 12.27 14.07
N GLY A 58 -12.65 11.21 14.71
CA GLY A 58 -13.59 11.29 15.83
C GLY A 58 -15.06 11.52 15.43
N GLU A 59 -15.38 11.71 14.14
CA GLU A 59 -16.76 11.88 13.68
C GLU A 59 -17.57 10.58 13.73
N GLU A 60 -18.87 10.70 14.00
CA GLU A 60 -19.81 9.57 13.95
C GLU A 60 -20.32 9.38 12.51
N LEU A 61 -20.27 8.14 12.06
CA LEU A 61 -20.78 7.69 10.77
C LEU A 61 -21.87 6.63 10.98
N ILE A 62 -22.80 6.59 10.04
CA ILE A 62 -23.76 5.48 9.93
C ILE A 62 -23.40 4.69 8.67
N ILE A 63 -23.17 3.40 8.84
CA ILE A 63 -23.02 2.45 7.73
C ILE A 63 -24.36 1.79 7.53
N GLN A 64 -24.87 1.84 6.32
CA GLN A 64 -26.13 1.23 5.95
C GLN A 64 -25.92 0.29 4.76
N ALA A 65 -26.50 -0.91 4.80
CA ALA A 65 -26.46 -1.82 3.66
C ALA A 65 -27.82 -2.47 3.37
N LYS A 66 -28.03 -2.77 2.09
CA LYS A 66 -29.22 -3.46 1.56
C LYS A 66 -28.81 -4.50 0.53
N GLY A 67 -29.20 -5.75 0.81
CA GLY A 67 -28.90 -6.93 0.01
C GLY A 67 -28.76 -8.16 0.90
N ASP A 68 -28.41 -9.30 0.30
CA ASP A 68 -28.39 -10.60 0.98
C ASP A 68 -27.20 -10.75 1.94
N ASP A 69 -26.07 -10.11 1.61
CA ASP A 69 -24.85 -10.06 2.42
C ASP A 69 -24.74 -8.79 3.29
N ALA A 70 -25.83 -8.01 3.40
CA ALA A 70 -25.83 -6.68 4.05
C ALA A 70 -25.33 -6.71 5.51
N LYS A 71 -25.67 -7.75 6.26
CA LYS A 71 -25.24 -7.88 7.66
C LYS A 71 -23.71 -8.03 7.76
N VAL A 72 -23.15 -8.93 6.96
CA VAL A 72 -21.70 -9.18 6.92
C VAL A 72 -20.96 -7.94 6.42
N ALA A 73 -21.49 -7.29 5.38
CA ALA A 73 -20.93 -6.04 4.86
C ALA A 73 -20.86 -4.95 5.95
N VAL A 74 -21.98 -4.67 6.65
CA VAL A 74 -22.01 -3.66 7.72
C VAL A 74 -21.04 -4.01 8.84
N ASP A 75 -20.99 -5.27 9.28
CA ASP A 75 -20.09 -5.71 10.34
C ASP A 75 -18.61 -5.45 9.96
N ARG A 76 -18.24 -5.79 8.73
CA ARG A 76 -16.85 -5.70 8.25
C ARG A 76 -16.41 -4.27 7.97
N ILE A 77 -17.26 -3.46 7.34
CA ILE A 77 -16.95 -2.05 7.08
C ILE A 77 -16.92 -1.27 8.40
N ALA A 78 -17.81 -1.56 9.36
CA ALA A 78 -17.78 -0.93 10.68
C ALA A 78 -16.48 -1.24 11.44
N ASP A 79 -16.03 -2.50 11.41
CA ASP A 79 -14.77 -2.89 12.04
C ASP A 79 -13.55 -2.22 11.37
N LEU A 80 -13.55 -2.11 10.03
CA LEU A 80 -12.51 -1.37 9.33
C LEU A 80 -12.44 0.07 9.79
N ILE A 81 -13.57 0.77 9.79
CA ILE A 81 -13.68 2.19 10.16
C ILE A 81 -13.31 2.44 11.62
N GLY A 82 -13.76 1.58 12.54
CA GLY A 82 -13.55 1.78 13.96
C GLY A 82 -12.15 1.38 14.45
N ASN A 83 -11.54 0.35 13.85
CA ASN A 83 -10.38 -0.31 14.46
C ASN A 83 -9.14 -0.42 13.54
N LYS A 84 -9.31 -0.65 12.23
CA LYS A 84 -8.21 -1.11 11.37
C LYS A 84 -7.61 -0.04 10.47
N LEU A 85 -8.38 0.98 10.08
CA LEU A 85 -7.89 1.99 9.14
C LEU A 85 -6.66 2.75 9.65
N ARG A 86 -6.56 3.03 10.96
CA ARG A 86 -5.39 3.70 11.56
C ARG A 86 -4.07 2.94 11.36
N ILE A 87 -4.11 1.61 11.33
CA ILE A 87 -2.88 0.79 11.21
C ILE A 87 -2.58 0.52 9.73
N LEU A 88 -3.63 0.20 8.96
CA LEU A 88 -3.50 -0.11 7.53
C LEU A 88 -3.05 1.10 6.71
N SER A 89 -3.41 2.31 7.14
CA SER A 89 -2.96 3.56 6.53
C SER A 89 -1.46 3.79 6.65
N HIS A 90 -0.71 3.09 7.49
CA HIS A 90 0.76 3.16 7.54
C HIS A 90 1.46 1.97 6.88
N LEU A 91 0.83 0.79 6.90
CA LEU A 91 1.42 -0.43 6.35
C LEU A 91 1.52 -0.40 4.82
N GLN A 92 0.56 0.24 4.14
CA GLN A 92 0.62 0.39 2.69
C GLN A 92 1.78 1.29 2.22
N ASP A 93 2.27 2.24 3.03
CA ASP A 93 3.38 3.16 2.70
C ASP A 93 4.64 2.33 2.72
N LYS A 94 4.83 1.57 3.81
CA LYS A 94 5.95 0.67 3.95
C LYS A 94 5.97 -0.39 2.86
N LYS A 95 4.81 -0.92 2.47
CA LYS A 95 4.71 -1.93 1.42
C LYS A 95 4.97 -1.35 0.03
N ALA A 96 4.38 -0.19 -0.30
CA ALA A 96 4.60 0.48 -1.58
C ALA A 96 6.07 0.90 -1.72
N VAL A 97 6.64 1.52 -0.70
CA VAL A 97 8.06 1.91 -0.66
C VAL A 97 8.97 0.67 -0.72
N ALA A 98 8.66 -0.41 0.00
CA ALA A 98 9.45 -1.64 -0.07
C ALA A 98 9.37 -2.32 -1.45
N GLN A 99 8.23 -2.23 -2.12
CA GLN A 99 8.05 -2.74 -3.49
C GLN A 99 8.88 -1.91 -4.48
N GLU A 100 8.78 -0.58 -4.41
CA GLU A 100 9.57 0.35 -5.25
C GLU A 100 11.07 0.18 -5.02
N LEU A 101 11.53 0.10 -3.76
CA LEU A 101 12.92 -0.22 -3.43
C LEU A 101 13.32 -1.60 -3.95
N GLY A 102 12.46 -2.60 -3.83
CA GLY A 102 12.73 -3.96 -4.31
C GLY A 102 12.93 -3.99 -5.83
N ASP A 103 12.05 -3.33 -6.57
CA ASP A 103 12.12 -3.21 -8.03
C ASP A 103 13.35 -2.40 -8.47
N GLU A 104 13.73 -1.35 -7.73
CA GLU A 104 14.93 -0.55 -7.99
C GLU A 104 16.23 -1.31 -7.67
N ILE A 105 16.31 -1.97 -6.51
CA ILE A 105 17.46 -2.79 -6.09
C ILE A 105 17.63 -3.98 -7.04
N SER A 106 16.54 -4.59 -7.51
CA SER A 106 16.59 -5.73 -8.45
C SER A 106 17.21 -5.36 -9.81
N LYS A 107 17.26 -4.07 -10.19
CA LYS A 107 18.00 -3.62 -11.39
C LYS A 107 19.51 -3.76 -11.21
N TYR A 108 19.98 -3.78 -9.97
CA TYR A 108 21.39 -3.96 -9.63
C TYR A 108 21.63 -5.41 -9.23
N THR A 109 22.30 -6.15 -10.11
CA THR A 109 22.86 -7.44 -9.70
C THR A 109 24.09 -7.18 -8.84
N VAL A 110 24.10 -7.71 -7.61
CA VAL A 110 25.31 -7.70 -6.78
C VAL A 110 26.21 -8.83 -7.31
N PRO A 111 27.33 -8.53 -7.97
CA PRO A 111 28.25 -9.56 -8.43
C PRO A 111 28.76 -10.36 -7.23
N ASN A 112 28.96 -11.65 -7.43
CA ASN A 112 29.52 -12.48 -6.36
C ASN A 112 30.99 -12.09 -6.10
N PRO A 113 31.55 -12.41 -4.91
CA PRO A 113 32.93 -12.03 -4.59
C PRO A 113 33.98 -12.47 -5.62
N ALA A 114 33.82 -13.64 -6.25
CA ALA A 114 34.75 -14.12 -7.27
C ALA A 114 34.66 -13.32 -8.58
N GLU A 115 33.45 -12.92 -8.99
CA GLU A 115 33.22 -12.03 -10.12
C GLU A 115 33.85 -10.65 -9.87
N VAL A 116 33.73 -10.11 -8.65
CA VAL A 116 34.35 -8.84 -8.26
C VAL A 116 35.87 -8.92 -8.37
N VAL A 117 36.49 -9.96 -7.81
CA VAL A 117 37.94 -10.18 -7.90
C VAL A 117 38.38 -10.32 -9.37
N SER A 118 37.62 -11.06 -10.18
CA SER A 118 37.88 -11.19 -11.62
C SER A 118 37.79 -9.84 -12.36
N MET A 119 36.78 -9.03 -12.08
CA MET A 119 36.58 -7.71 -12.68
C MET A 119 37.72 -6.75 -12.31
N ILE A 120 38.14 -6.72 -11.04
CA ILE A 120 39.29 -5.93 -10.58
C ILE A 120 40.56 -6.39 -11.29
N GLY A 121 40.82 -7.70 -11.33
CA GLY A 121 41.98 -8.26 -12.02
C GLY A 121 42.02 -7.94 -13.51
N LYS A 122 40.85 -7.93 -14.20
CA LYS A 122 40.73 -7.50 -15.61
C LYS A 122 41.03 -6.01 -15.78
N GLY A 123 40.54 -5.16 -14.88
CA GLY A 123 40.79 -3.73 -14.87
C GLY A 123 42.27 -3.40 -14.67
N VAL A 124 42.90 -3.99 -13.66
CA VAL A 124 44.34 -3.83 -13.36
C VAL A 124 45.19 -4.26 -14.55
N ARG A 125 44.92 -5.43 -15.15
CA ARG A 125 45.64 -5.91 -16.34
C ARG A 125 45.49 -4.98 -17.55
N LYS A 126 44.28 -4.47 -17.80
CA LYS A 126 44.05 -3.51 -18.89
C LYS A 126 44.89 -2.25 -18.71
N THR A 127 44.98 -1.75 -17.48
CA THR A 127 45.81 -0.59 -17.15
C THR A 127 47.31 -0.92 -17.28
N MET A 128 47.78 -2.04 -16.73
CA MET A 128 49.19 -2.45 -16.81
C MET A 128 49.66 -2.63 -18.25
N LYS A 129 48.83 -3.23 -19.10
CA LYS A 129 49.10 -3.37 -20.54
C LYS A 129 49.19 -2.03 -21.26
N SER A 130 48.37 -1.04 -20.86
CA SER A 130 48.41 0.31 -21.44
C SER A 130 49.68 1.09 -21.13
N ILE A 131 50.41 0.71 -20.07
CA ILE A 131 51.69 1.30 -19.66
C ILE A 131 52.90 0.40 -19.99
N GLY A 132 52.70 -0.63 -20.82
CA GLY A 132 53.78 -1.49 -21.35
C GLY A 132 54.25 -2.60 -20.39
N ILE A 133 53.49 -2.90 -19.34
CA ILE A 133 53.79 -3.98 -18.39
C ILE A 133 52.94 -5.19 -18.76
N ASP A 134 53.59 -6.30 -19.13
CA ASP A 134 52.92 -7.59 -19.33
C ASP A 134 52.82 -8.35 -18.01
N VAL A 135 51.65 -8.92 -17.72
CA VAL A 135 51.34 -9.60 -16.46
C VAL A 135 50.83 -11.00 -16.81
N GLU A 136 51.59 -12.04 -16.43
CA GLU A 136 51.21 -13.46 -16.64
C GLU A 136 50.02 -13.88 -15.75
N GLU A 137 49.31 -14.94 -16.15
CA GLU A 137 47.97 -15.31 -15.64
C GLU A 137 47.94 -15.84 -14.19
N ASP A 138 49.08 -16.11 -13.56
CA ASP A 138 49.16 -16.81 -12.28
C ASP A 138 49.56 -15.91 -11.11
N ILE A 139 48.64 -15.06 -10.65
CA ILE A 139 48.63 -14.63 -9.24
C ILE A 139 47.18 -14.72 -8.75
N ILE A 140 46.94 -15.80 -8.01
CA ILE A 140 45.69 -16.15 -7.29
C ILE A 140 45.30 -15.03 -6.33
#